data_AF-A0A6N7GMB1-F1
#
_entry.id   AF-A0A6N7GMB1-F1
#
_cell.length_a   1.000
_cell.length_b   1.000
_cell.length_c   1.000
_cell.angle_alpha   90.00
_cell.angle_beta   90.00
_cell.angle_gamma   90.00
#
_symmetry.space_group_name_H-M   'P 1'
#
loop_
_entity.id
_entity.type
_entity.pdbx_description
1 polymer ?
#
loop_
_entity_poly.entity_id
_entity_poly.type
_entity_poly.pdbx_seq_one_letter_code
_entity_poly.pdbx_strand_id
1 'polypeptide(L)' 'WRSSGRIEVAFVDHLIGMRDAADPDGPVLVFDEAEWDAFVAGAKDGEFDLPDEL' A
#
# COMPACT_ATOMS: atom_id res chain seq x y z
N TRP A 1 -7.34 -6.07 -17.00
CA TRP A 1 -6.42 -6.95 -16.27
C TRP A 1 -7.06 -7.27 -14.94
N ARG A 2 -6.94 -8.49 -14.41
CA ARG A 2 -7.24 -8.76 -13.00
C ARG A 2 -5.94 -9.20 -12.37
N SER A 3 -5.13 -8.23 -11.95
CA SER A 3 -4.15 -8.54 -10.92
C SER A 3 -5.00 -8.91 -9.71
N SER A 4 -4.91 -10.14 -9.24
CA SER A 4 -5.31 -10.46 -7.88
C SER A 4 -4.29 -9.76 -6.97
N GLY A 5 -4.36 -8.43 -6.91
CA GLY A 5 -3.38 -7.58 -6.23
C GLY A 5 -3.38 -7.96 -4.76
N ARG A 6 -2.46 -8.83 -4.39
CA ARG A 6 -2.30 -9.25 -3.00
C ARG A 6 -1.21 -8.36 -2.47
N ILE A 7 -1.59 -7.46 -1.59
CA ILE A 7 -0.64 -6.63 -0.86
C ILE A 7 -0.31 -7.34 0.43
N GLU A 8 0.99 -7.39 0.76
CA GLU A 8 1.47 -7.82 2.06
C GLU A 8 1.91 -6.61 2.89
N VAL A 9 1.55 -6.62 4.17
CA VAL A 9 1.88 -5.57 5.14
C VAL A 9 2.55 -6.20 6.35
N ALA A 10 3.65 -5.61 6.80
CA ALA A 10 4.37 -6.02 8.00
C ALA A 10 4.61 -4.83 8.93
N PHE A 11 4.37 -5.03 10.22
CA PHE A 11 4.67 -4.08 11.28
C PHE A 11 5.95 -4.51 11.98
N VAL A 12 6.99 -3.68 11.94
CA VAL A 12 8.32 -3.98 12.49
C VAL A 12 8.81 -2.76 13.26
N ASP A 13 8.89 -2.89 14.58
CA ASP A 13 9.15 -1.77 15.50
C ASP A 13 8.21 -0.58 15.23
N HIS A 14 8.76 0.59 14.86
CA HIS A 14 8.02 1.82 14.56
C HIS A 14 7.79 2.04 13.06
N LEU A 15 7.96 0.99 12.24
CA LEU A 15 7.87 1.06 10.80
C LEU A 15 6.83 0.08 10.26
N ILE A 16 6.22 0.46 9.13
CA ILE A 16 5.26 -0.34 8.41
C ILE A 16 5.80 -0.57 6.99
N GLY A 17 6.01 -1.82 6.62
CA GLY A 17 6.46 -2.21 5.29
C GLY A 17 5.29 -2.74 4.45
N MET A 18 5.18 -2.30 3.20
CA MET A 18 4.17 -2.75 2.25
C MET A 18 4.81 -3.15 0.91
N ARG A 19 4.40 -4.29 0.33
CA ARG A 19 4.86 -4.73 -1.00
C ARG A 19 3.79 -5.47 -1.78
N ASP A 20 4.03 -5.62 -3.09
CA ASP A 20 3.26 -6.53 -3.94
C ASP A 20 3.66 -7.98 -3.63
N ALA A 21 2.71 -8.80 -3.18
CA ALA A 21 2.95 -10.21 -2.91
C ALA A 21 3.25 -11.02 -4.18
N ALA A 22 2.91 -10.51 -5.36
CA ALA A 22 3.27 -11.11 -6.64
C ALA A 22 4.74 -10.85 -7.03
N ASP A 23 5.40 -9.87 -6.39
CA ASP A 23 6.81 -9.55 -6.59
C ASP A 23 7.55 -9.41 -5.24
N PRO A 24 7.82 -10.52 -4.53
CA PRO A 24 8.39 -10.48 -3.17
C PRO A 24 9.81 -9.91 -3.10
N ASP A 25 10.56 -9.99 -4.20
CA ASP A 25 11.91 -9.42 -4.35
C ASP A 25 11.88 -7.97 -4.89
N GLY A 26 10.68 -7.47 -5.17
CA GLY A 26 10.41 -6.11 -5.63
C GLY A 26 10.56 -5.06 -4.52
N PRO A 27 10.27 -3.78 -4.83
CA PRO A 27 10.41 -2.69 -3.89
C PRO A 27 9.43 -2.83 -2.71
N VAL A 28 9.91 -2.42 -1.52
CA VAL A 28 9.10 -2.28 -0.31
C VAL A 28 8.90 -0.79 -0.03
N LEU A 29 7.64 -0.37 0.07
CA LEU A 29 7.30 0.94 0.62
C LEU A 29 7.37 0.86 2.14
N VAL A 30 8.06 1.82 2.76
CA VAL A 30 8.26 1.86 4.21
C VAL A 30 7.70 3.18 4.71
N PHE A 31 6.88 3.11 5.76
CA PHE A 31 6.23 4.25 6.40
C PHE A 31 6.63 4.29 7.87
N ASP A 32 6.72 5.48 8.45
CA ASP A 32 6.52 5.63 9.88
C ASP A 32 5.02 5.55 10.26
N GLU A 33 4.72 5.56 11.56
CA GLU A 33 3.34 5.44 12.06
C GLU A 33 2.42 6.58 11.55
N ALA A 34 2.92 7.82 11.47
CA ALA A 34 2.12 8.97 11.05
C ALA A 34 1.88 8.98 9.53
N GLU A 35 2.90 8.60 8.75
CA GLU A 35 2.81 8.43 7.30
C GLU A 35 1.84 7.30 6.93
N TRP A 36 1.84 6.20 7.69
CA TRP A 36 0.89 5.11 7.47
C TRP A 36 -0.55 5.53 7.72
N ASP A 37 -0.81 6.25 8.81
CA ASP A 37 -2.16 6.78 9.10
C ASP A 37 -2.63 7.74 8.01
N ALA A 38 -1.74 8.62 7.53
CA ALA A 38 -2.04 9.53 6.43
C ALA A 38 -2.31 8.77 5.12
N PHE A 39 -1.49 7.77 4.80
CA PHE A 39 -1.66 6.92 3.61
C PHE A 39 -3.02 6.19 3.63
N VAL A 40 -3.38 5.58 4.77
CA VAL A 40 -4.66 4.87 4.93
C VAL A 40 -5.85 5.84 4.85
N ALA A 41 -5.72 7.05 5.39
CA ALA A 41 -6.75 8.07 5.28
C ALA A 41 -6.97 8.49 3.81
N GLY A 42 -5.91 8.85 3.09
CA GLY A 42 -5.99 9.21 1.67
C GLY A 42 -6.54 8.08 0.80
N ALA A 43 -6.13 6.84 1.06
CA ALA A 43 -6.65 5.67 0.36
C ALA A 43 -8.16 5.46 0.59
N LYS A 44 -8.66 5.72 1.81
CA LYS A 44 -10.10 5.65 2.12
C LYS A 44 -10.89 6.79 1.49
N ASP A 45 -10.26 7.95 1.31
CA ASP A 45 -10.84 9.10 0.64
C ASP A 45 -10.83 8.96 -0.90
N GLY A 46 -10.31 7.85 -1.42
CA GLY A 46 -10.31 7.54 -2.85
C GLY A 46 -9.17 8.19 -3.64
N GLU A 47 -8.12 8.65 -2.97
CA GLU A 47 -6.99 9.34 -3.63
C GLU A 47 -6.30 8.48 -4.72
N PHE A 48 -6.40 7.15 -4.59
CA PHE A 48 -5.80 6.18 -5.51
C PHE A 48 -6.85 5.45 -6.37
N ASP A 49 -8.12 5.84 -6.31
CA ASP A 49 -9.14 5.23 -7.14
C ASP A 49 -8.87 5.54 -8.62
N LEU A 50 -9.10 4.54 -9.47
CA LEU A 50 -8.99 4.75 -10.91
C LEU A 50 -10.15 5.64 -11.37
N PRO A 51 -9.91 6.62 -12.25
CA PRO A 51 -10.98 7.41 -12.82
C PRO A 51 -11.97 6.51 -13.56
N ASP A 52 -13.25 6.89 -13.53
CA ASP A 52 -14.38 6.14 -14.11
C ASP A 52 -14.25 5.86 -15.64
N GLU A 53 -13.29 6.49 -16.32
CA GLU A 53 -13.08 6.41 -17.77
C GLU A 53 -11.97 5.40 -18.19
N LEU A 54 -11.43 4.60 -17.27
CA LEU A 54 -10.49 3.50 -17.54
C LEU A 54 -11.15 2.11 -17.47
#